data_AF-A0A1J9SWC8-F1
#
_entry.id   AF-A0A1J9SWC8-F1
#
_cell.length_a   1.000
_cell.length_b   1.000
_cell.length_c   1.000
_cell.angle_alpha   90.00
_cell.angle_beta   90.00
_cell.angle_gamma   90.00
#
_symmetry.space_group_name_H-M   'P 1'
#
loop_
_entity.id
_entity.type
_entity.pdbx_description
1 polymer ?
#
loop_
_entity_poly.entity_id
_entity_poly.type
_entity_poly.pdbx_seq_one_letter_code
_entity_poly.pdbx_strand_id
1 'polypeptide(L)'
;MMIVLQVVLAIFIVVGGFIKIFRISFQVEHWRQYQYSLWFMSIIGFIEIIGAIGIIGGIWNQYLALGANTLLAVLMVGAIHAHMFRAKQSILMAIPALLCFILSMGIIIWNLNTFS
;
A
#
# COMPACT_ATOMS: atom_id res chain seq x y z
N MET A 1 8.06 -17.65 -8.57
CA MET A 1 6.89 -16.80 -8.88
C MET A 1 6.64 -15.75 -7.80
N MET A 2 6.44 -16.16 -6.53
CA MET A 2 5.97 -15.21 -5.52
C MET A 2 7.01 -14.19 -5.01
N ILE A 3 8.30 -14.51 -5.03
CA ILE A 3 9.37 -13.53 -4.75
C ILE A 3 9.29 -12.36 -5.76
N VAL A 4 9.01 -12.64 -7.03
CA VAL A 4 8.86 -11.60 -8.07
C VAL A 4 7.67 -10.68 -7.72
N LEU A 5 6.53 -11.25 -7.32
CA LEU A 5 5.37 -10.46 -6.91
C LEU A 5 5.65 -9.61 -5.66
N GLN A 6 6.34 -10.16 -4.66
CA GLN A 6 6.75 -9.42 -3.46
C GLN A 6 7.68 -8.26 -3.79
N VAL A 7 8.69 -8.48 -4.64
CA VAL A 7 9.64 -7.44 -5.05
C VAL A 7 8.94 -6.35 -5.86
N VAL A 8 8.09 -6.71 -6.82
CA VAL A 8 7.31 -5.75 -7.62
C VAL A 8 6.38 -4.92 -6.73
N LEU A 9 5.64 -5.58 -5.83
CA LEU A 9 4.77 -4.89 -4.88
C LEU A 9 5.57 -3.96 -3.97
N ALA A 10 6.68 -4.43 -3.41
CA ALA A 10 7.54 -3.62 -2.54
C ALA A 10 8.07 -2.37 -3.25
N ILE A 11 8.56 -2.49 -4.48
CA ILE A 11 9.01 -1.33 -5.27
C ILE A 11 7.89 -0.33 -5.46
N PHE A 12 6.69 -0.80 -5.84
CA PHE A 12 5.54 0.09 -6.07
C PHE A 12 5.13 0.83 -4.80
N ILE A 13 5.09 0.14 -3.66
CA ILE A 13 4.76 0.72 -2.36
C ILE A 13 5.84 1.69 -1.88
N VAL A 14 7.12 1.38 -2.06
CA VAL A 14 8.23 2.29 -1.72
C VAL A 14 8.11 3.59 -2.50
N VAL A 15 7.87 3.51 -3.81
CA VAL A 15 7.67 4.70 -4.65
C VAL A 15 6.46 5.50 -4.15
N GLY A 16 5.32 4.86 -3.91
CA GLY A 16 4.13 5.50 -3.34
C GLY A 16 4.38 6.16 -1.98
N GLY A 17 5.12 5.49 -1.10
CA GLY A 17 5.48 5.98 0.23
C GLY A 17 6.37 7.22 0.14
N PHE A 18 7.41 7.20 -0.70
CA PHE A 18 8.26 8.37 -0.94
C PHE A 18 7.48 9.56 -1.49
N ILE A 19 6.60 9.34 -2.48
CA ILE A 19 5.74 10.39 -3.04
C ILE A 19 4.92 11.08 -1.93
N LYS A 20 4.37 10.29 -1.00
CA LYS A 20 3.56 10.80 0.14
C LYS A 20 4.41 11.50 1.20
N ILE A 21 5.62 11.02 1.50
CA ILE A 21 6.52 11.66 2.47
C ILE A 21 7.02 12.99 1.94
N PHE A 22 7.49 13.03 0.70
CA PHE A 22 8.01 14.24 0.06
C PHE A 22 6.92 15.21 -0.40
N ARG A 23 5.64 14.83 -0.24
CA ARG A 23 4.49 15.68 -0.57
C ARG A 23 4.57 16.24 -1.99
N ILE A 24 4.80 15.35 -2.96
CA ILE A 24 4.83 15.74 -4.37
C ILE A 24 3.49 16.42 -4.72
N SER A 25 3.56 17.51 -5.48
CA SER A 25 2.44 18.41 -5.77
C SER A 25 1.18 17.68 -6.23
N PHE A 26 1.31 16.67 -7.11
CA PHE A 26 0.17 15.89 -7.57
C PHE A 26 -0.56 15.19 -6.40
N GLN A 27 0.16 14.57 -5.46
CA GLN A 27 -0.43 13.84 -4.35
C GLN A 27 -1.01 14.78 -3.28
N VAL A 28 -0.38 15.94 -3.09
CA VAL A 28 -0.88 17.00 -2.19
C VAL A 28 -2.22 17.53 -2.65
N GLU A 29 -2.36 17.78 -3.96
CA GLU A 29 -3.62 18.28 -4.54
C GLU A 29 -4.75 17.27 -4.32
N HIS A 30 -4.50 15.98 -4.60
CA HIS A 30 -5.44 14.90 -4.29
C HIS A 30 -5.87 14.90 -2.80
N TRP A 31 -4.91 15.00 -1.89
CA TRP A 31 -5.17 14.99 -0.46
C TRP A 31 -5.96 16.19 0.05
N ARG A 32 -5.71 17.38 -0.50
CA ARG A 32 -6.50 18.59 -0.19
C ARG A 32 -7.94 18.42 -0.63
N GLN A 33 -8.17 17.77 -1.77
CA GLN A 33 -9.53 17.46 -2.24
C GLN A 33 -10.24 16.44 -1.34
N TYR A 34 -9.52 15.50 -0.73
CA TYR A 34 -10.08 14.57 0.27
C TYR A 34 -10.34 15.21 1.64
N GLN A 35 -9.96 16.49 1.81
CA GLN A 35 -10.02 17.22 3.08
C GLN A 35 -9.25 16.47 4.20
N TYR A 36 -8.17 15.76 3.83
CA TYR A 36 -7.27 15.14 4.79
C TYR A 36 -6.06 16.02 5.07
N SER A 37 -5.59 15.96 6.31
CA SER A 37 -4.48 16.79 6.74
C SER A 37 -3.14 16.24 6.25
N LEU A 38 -2.27 17.09 5.69
CA LEU A 38 -1.02 16.67 5.05
C LEU A 38 -0.05 15.92 5.99
N TRP A 39 -0.15 16.08 7.32
CA TRP A 39 0.66 15.30 8.26
C TRP A 39 0.28 13.82 8.24
N PHE A 40 -1.01 13.49 8.10
CA PHE A 40 -1.49 12.12 7.98
C PHE A 40 -0.95 11.48 6.69
N MET A 41 -0.67 12.26 5.64
CA MET A 41 -0.09 11.75 4.38
C MET A 41 1.31 11.22 4.60
N SER A 42 2.12 12.02 5.30
CA SER A 42 3.49 11.65 5.64
C SER A 42 3.52 10.42 6.55
N ILE A 43 2.55 10.26 7.47
CA ILE A 43 2.43 9.04 8.28
C ILE A 43 2.10 7.82 7.43
N ILE A 44 1.10 7.92 6.55
CA ILE A 44 0.74 6.81 5.66
C ILE A 44 1.95 6.41 4.80
N GLY A 45 2.66 7.39 4.23
CA GLY A 45 3.87 7.12 3.46
C GLY A 45 4.98 6.45 4.27
N PHE A 46 5.15 6.82 5.53
CA PHE A 46 6.13 6.19 6.43
C PHE A 46 5.76 4.73 6.75
N ILE A 47 4.48 4.47 7.05
CA ILE A 47 3.99 3.10 7.30
C ILE A 47 4.12 2.26 6.02
N GLU A 48 3.88 2.83 4.84
CA GLU A 48 4.10 2.14 3.56
C GLU A 48 5.56 1.73 3.36
N ILE A 49 6.52 2.60 3.67
CA ILE A 49 7.95 2.24 3.60
C ILE A 49 8.29 1.11 4.58
N ILE A 50 7.82 1.19 5.82
CA ILE A 50 8.01 0.10 6.81
C ILE A 50 7.38 -1.19 6.30
N GLY A 51 6.17 -1.12 5.74
CA GLY A 51 5.46 -2.26 5.16
C GLY A 51 6.25 -2.88 4.00
N ALA A 52 6.81 -2.06 3.11
CA ALA A 52 7.61 -2.57 1.99
C ALA A 52 8.92 -3.22 2.46
N ILE A 53 9.59 -2.67 3.48
CA ILE A 53 10.75 -3.32 4.12
C ILE A 53 10.32 -4.67 4.71
N GLY A 54 9.16 -4.73 5.35
CA GLY A 54 8.58 -5.96 5.88
C GLY A 54 8.28 -7.01 4.79
N ILE A 55 7.79 -6.58 3.62
CA ILE A 55 7.58 -7.48 2.47
C ILE A 55 8.92 -8.07 1.99
N ILE A 56 9.97 -7.25 1.89
CA ILE A 56 11.30 -7.71 1.47
C ILE A 56 11.89 -8.65 2.53
N GLY A 57 11.81 -8.30 3.82
CA GLY A 57 12.19 -9.18 4.93
C GLY A 57 11.39 -10.50 4.93
N GLY A 58 10.18 -10.45 4.37
CA GLY A 58 9.30 -11.58 4.10
C GLY A 58 9.88 -12.68 3.23
N ILE A 59 10.92 -12.39 2.44
CA ILE A 59 11.64 -13.38 1.62
C ILE A 59 12.36 -14.40 2.52
N TRP A 60 12.88 -13.96 3.66
CA TRP A 60 13.56 -14.83 4.63
C TRP A 60 12.62 -15.36 5.71
N ASN A 61 11.56 -14.63 6.03
CA ASN A 61 10.60 -15.02 7.05
C ASN A 61 9.16 -14.79 6.59
N GLN A 62 8.44 -15.88 6.29
CA GLN A 62 7.07 -15.84 5.81
C GLN A 62 6.09 -15.15 6.78
N TYR A 63 6.36 -15.17 8.09
CA TYR A 63 5.55 -14.45 9.08
C TYR A 63 5.67 -12.92 8.93
N LEU A 64 6.86 -12.42 8.57
CA LEU A 64 7.06 -11.01 8.25
C LEU A 64 6.32 -10.63 6.97
N ALA A 65 6.35 -11.49 5.95
CA ALA A 65 5.58 -11.27 4.73
C ALA A 65 4.08 -11.15 5.04
N LEU A 66 3.55 -12.06 5.86
CA LEU A 66 2.14 -12.09 6.20
C LEU A 66 1.71 -10.84 6.98
N GLY A 67 2.48 -10.44 8.00
CA GLY A 67 2.21 -9.22 8.76
C GLY A 67 2.30 -7.95 7.91
N ALA A 68 3.34 -7.83 7.08
CA ALA A 68 3.56 -6.66 6.23
C ALA A 68 2.50 -6.51 5.14
N ASN A 69 2.12 -7.61 4.49
CA ASN A 69 1.05 -7.59 3.50
C ASN A 69 -0.31 -7.32 4.15
N THR A 70 -0.57 -7.84 5.34
CA THR A 70 -1.81 -7.53 6.07
C THR A 70 -1.92 -6.04 6.40
N LEU A 71 -0.84 -5.45 6.92
CA LEU A 71 -0.76 -4.01 7.15
C LEU A 71 -1.04 -3.21 5.87
N LEU A 72 -0.40 -3.60 4.76
CA LEU A 72 -0.60 -2.98 3.46
C LEU A 72 -2.04 -3.10 2.95
N ALA A 73 -2.66 -4.27 3.09
CA ALA A 73 -4.05 -4.48 2.72
C ALA A 73 -4.98 -3.52 3.47
N VAL A 74 -4.77 -3.33 4.78
CA VAL A 74 -5.53 -2.35 5.59
C VAL A 74 -5.33 -0.92 5.08
N LEU A 75 -4.10 -0.52 4.77
CA LEU A 75 -3.82 0.81 4.21
C LEU A 75 -4.50 1.03 2.86
N MET A 76 -4.49 0.02 1.98
CA MET A 76 -5.12 0.10 0.67
C MET A 76 -6.64 0.18 0.78
N VAL A 77 -7.27 -0.53 1.73
CA VAL A 77 -8.71 -0.36 2.02
C VAL A 77 -9.01 1.07 2.47
N GLY A 78 -8.18 1.64 3.35
CA GLY A 78 -8.29 3.04 3.76
C GLY A 78 -8.17 4.03 2.58
N ALA A 79 -7.25 3.76 1.65
CA ALA A 79 -7.08 4.55 0.44
C ALA A 79 -8.30 4.43 -0.49
N ILE A 80 -8.80 3.21 -0.75
CA ILE A 80 -9.99 2.97 -1.56
C ILE A 80 -11.21 3.68 -0.94
N HIS A 81 -11.40 3.57 0.38
CA HIS A 81 -12.46 4.26 1.10
C HIS A 81 -12.35 5.78 0.98
N ALA A 82 -11.14 6.35 1.08
CA ALA A 82 -10.89 7.78 0.87
C ALA A 82 -11.32 8.24 -0.53
N HIS A 83 -10.95 7.47 -1.56
CA HIS A 83 -11.31 7.76 -2.94
C HIS A 83 -12.83 7.63 -3.17
N MET A 84 -13.48 6.61 -2.60
CA MET A 84 -14.89 6.33 -2.89
C MET A 84 -15.87 7.22 -2.12
N PHE A 85 -15.53 7.61 -0.88
CA PHE A 85 -16.44 8.34 0.00
C PHE A 85 -16.19 9.85 0.06
N ARG A 86 -14.95 10.30 -0.20
CA ARG A 86 -14.58 11.72 -0.08
C ARG A 86 -14.15 12.36 -1.40
N ALA A 87 -13.60 11.59 -2.33
CA ALA A 87 -13.25 12.13 -3.63
C ALA A 87 -14.47 12.07 -4.56
N LYS A 88 -14.94 13.23 -5.04
CA LYS A 88 -15.76 13.29 -6.27
C LYS A 88 -14.91 13.04 -7.53
N GLN A 89 -13.82 12.27 -7.40
CA GLN A 89 -12.86 12.02 -8.47
C GLN A 89 -13.13 10.66 -9.11
N SER A 90 -12.57 10.48 -10.31
CA SER A 90 -12.74 9.26 -11.07
C SER A 90 -12.18 8.05 -10.34
N ILE A 91 -12.97 6.96 -10.30
CA ILE A 91 -12.58 5.63 -9.80
C ILE A 91 -11.24 5.14 -10.36
N LEU A 92 -10.85 5.67 -11.54
CA LEU A 92 -9.56 5.41 -12.18
C LEU A 92 -8.36 5.73 -11.27
N MET A 93 -8.47 6.71 -10.37
CA MET A 93 -7.38 7.08 -9.45
C MET A 93 -7.19 6.07 -8.30
N ALA A 94 -8.19 5.21 -8.03
CA ALA A 94 -8.09 4.13 -7.07
C ALA A 94 -7.50 2.84 -7.67
N ILE A 95 -7.32 2.77 -9.00
CA ILE A 95 -6.77 1.58 -9.69
C ILE A 95 -5.41 1.17 -9.11
N PRO A 96 -4.43 2.08 -8.92
CA PRO A 96 -3.14 1.68 -8.34
C PRO A 96 -3.27 1.04 -6.95
N ALA A 97 -4.15 1.58 -6.11
CA ALA A 97 -4.42 1.06 -4.77
C ALA A 97 -5.13 -0.31 -4.83
N LEU A 98 -6.09 -0.48 -5.74
CA LEU A 98 -6.77 -1.76 -5.98
C LEU A 98 -5.81 -2.84 -6.47
N LEU A 99 -4.90 -2.51 -7.39
CA LEU A 99 -3.89 -3.45 -7.86
C LEU A 99 -2.96 -3.90 -6.72
N CYS A 100 -2.47 -2.96 -5.91
CA CYS A 100 -1.66 -3.28 -4.74
C CYS A 100 -2.41 -4.15 -3.73
N PHE A 101 -3.70 -3.86 -3.52
CA PHE A 101 -4.56 -4.65 -2.65
C PHE A 101 -4.70 -6.09 -3.13
N ILE A 102 -5.01 -6.30 -4.42
CA ILE A 102 -5.16 -7.64 -5.01
C ILE A 102 -3.84 -8.42 -4.91
N LEU A 103 -2.71 -7.78 -5.23
CA LEU A 103 -1.39 -8.40 -5.12
C LEU A 103 -1.07 -8.81 -3.67
N SER A 104 -1.35 -7.91 -2.72
CA SER A 104 -1.10 -8.17 -1.30
C SER A 104 -1.98 -9.31 -0.78
N MET A 105 -3.27 -9.32 -1.12
CA MET A 105 -4.19 -10.42 -0.78
C MET A 105 -3.75 -11.76 -1.36
N GLY A 106 -3.28 -11.78 -2.61
CA GLY A 106 -2.74 -12.99 -3.24
C GLY A 106 -1.54 -13.57 -2.47
N ILE A 107 -0.64 -12.70 -2.01
CA ILE A 107 0.51 -13.10 -1.19
C ILE A 107 0.07 -13.62 0.20
N ILE A 108 -0.91 -12.98 0.84
CA ILE A 108 -1.46 -13.41 2.14
C ILE A 108 -2.05 -14.81 2.02
N ILE A 109 -2.94 -15.03 1.04
CA ILE A 109 -3.61 -16.33 0.82
C ILE A 109 -2.57 -17.42 0.55
N TRP A 110 -1.57 -17.15 -0.28
CA TRP A 110 -0.50 -18.11 -0.55
C TRP A 110 0.28 -18.47 0.72
N ASN A 111 0.65 -17.47 1.54
CA ASN A 111 1.41 -17.73 2.76
C ASN A 111 0.58 -18.55 3.75
N LEU A 112 -0.72 -18.23 3.91
CA LEU A 112 -1.63 -18.99 4.77
C LEU A 112 -1.73 -20.48 4.36
N ASN A 113 -1.81 -20.77 3.07
CA ASN A 113 -1.80 -22.16 2.56
C ASN A 113 -0.45 -22.87 2.74
N THR A 114 0.64 -22.12 2.91
CA THR A 114 1.97 -22.70 3.14
C THR A 114 2.18 -23.05 4.61
N PHE A 115 1.43 -22.40 5.52
CA PHE A 115 1.46 -22.67 6.96
C PHE A 115 0.47 -23.76 7.41
N SER A 116 -0.48 -24.17 6.56
CA SER A 116 -1.45 -25.25 6.82
C SER A 116 -0.92 -26.61 6.41
#